data_AF-A0A2P2I1N6-F1
#
_entry.id   AF-A0A2P2I1N6-F1
#
_cell.length_a   1.000
_cell.length_b   1.000
_cell.length_c   1.000
_cell.angle_alpha   90.00
_cell.angle_beta   90.00
_cell.angle_gamma   90.00
#
_symmetry.space_group_name_H-M   'P 1'
#
loop_
_entity.id
_entity.type
_entity.pdbx_description
1 polymer ?
#
loop_
_entity_poly.entity_id
_entity_poly.type
_entity_poly.pdbx_seq_one_letter_code
_entity_poly.pdbx_strand_id
1 'polypeptide(L)'
;MALVDIVGAVHKLLKLHNNVEIDGAVFKLHYRVTSTILISFCLLVTCTGLLGKPIHCAHGDSPYLQDDVVNTFCWIHSTFTLPRYFHGNKQLPYPGVGPGMEGDEVVYHAYYQWVPFMLFLQGLFFYVPHWLWKTWEGGKMNSIAAGLSAPIMSPEDRKTRITHLKSYICMSLHSHNMYASKFFICEILNFINVLGQMYFLNKFLGGLFLTYGMDVINFTEQNQSQRSDPMIVVFPRVTKCSFEMFGPSGSIVTHDLMCILALNVINEKIYVFLWFWFVILTTLTCIAFLYRILVFCVPIIRSGLLQKRGQLRHKVTLEALIPRLQFGDYFLLYLISKNVEGLTFHSLLEALAHEINESRKPDPSDPETYPLRKLDSSRKSPKEKFTMLSERI
;
A
#
# COMPACT_ATOMS: atom_id res chain seq x y z
N MET A 1 15.37 -16.93 -23.60
CA MET A 1 16.16 -15.75 -23.17
C MET A 1 15.26 -14.72 -22.50
N ALA A 2 14.25 -14.15 -23.17
CA ALA A 2 13.33 -13.15 -22.59
C ALA A 2 12.71 -13.52 -21.22
N LEU A 3 12.29 -14.78 -21.02
CA LEU A 3 11.67 -15.21 -19.76
C LEU A 3 12.65 -15.24 -18.58
N VAL A 4 13.93 -15.56 -18.85
CA VAL A 4 15.01 -15.54 -17.85
C VAL A 4 15.39 -14.10 -17.51
N ASP A 5 15.41 -13.21 -18.50
CA ASP A 5 15.68 -11.78 -18.30
C ASP A 5 14.57 -11.10 -17.47
N ILE A 6 13.30 -11.49 -17.68
CA ILE A 6 12.16 -10.99 -16.92
C ILE A 6 12.18 -11.52 -15.48
N VAL A 7 12.46 -12.82 -15.28
CA VAL A 7 12.62 -13.39 -13.92
C VAL A 7 13.81 -12.74 -13.21
N GLY A 8 14.90 -12.45 -13.95
CA GLY A 8 16.04 -11.68 -13.46
C GLY A 8 15.65 -10.25 -13.05
N ALA A 9 14.80 -9.57 -13.82
CA ALA A 9 14.29 -8.23 -13.50
C ALA A 9 13.39 -8.25 -12.26
N VAL A 10 12.49 -9.24 -12.13
CA VAL A 10 11.63 -9.44 -10.94
C VAL A 10 12.49 -9.76 -9.72
N HIS A 11 13.51 -10.62 -9.87
CA HIS A 11 14.44 -10.93 -8.79
C HIS A 11 15.25 -9.69 -8.38
N LYS A 12 15.69 -8.86 -9.32
CA LYS A 12 16.43 -7.62 -9.05
C LYS A 12 15.54 -6.54 -8.39
N LEU A 13 14.26 -6.47 -8.75
CA LEU A 13 13.23 -5.68 -8.07
C LEU A 13 13.01 -6.15 -6.62
N LEU A 14 12.96 -7.48 -6.41
CA LEU A 14 12.81 -8.09 -5.09
C LEU A 14 14.07 -7.97 -4.23
N LYS A 15 15.27 -7.90 -4.84
CA LYS A 15 16.57 -7.92 -4.17
C LYS A 15 17.24 -6.54 -4.04
N LEU A 16 16.46 -5.45 -3.99
CA LEU A 16 16.95 -4.17 -3.48
C LEU A 16 17.20 -4.29 -1.97
N HIS A 17 18.42 -4.70 -1.63
CA HIS A 17 19.02 -4.75 -0.31
C HIS A 17 20.05 -3.60 -0.21
N ASN A 18 20.09 -2.95 0.95
CA ASN A 18 20.91 -1.77 1.32
C ASN A 18 20.48 -0.39 0.81
N ASN A 19 19.18 -0.08 0.91
CA ASN A 19 18.74 1.31 0.85
C ASN A 19 18.27 1.79 2.21
N VAL A 20 18.63 3.02 2.52
CA VAL A 20 18.12 3.83 3.62
C VAL A 20 16.58 3.73 3.67
N GLU A 21 16.05 3.42 4.85
CA GLU A 21 14.64 3.31 5.12
C GLU A 21 13.97 4.69 5.18
N ILE A 22 13.29 5.05 4.10
CA ILE A 22 12.55 6.32 3.99
C ILE A 22 11.05 6.19 4.27
N ASP A 23 10.55 4.98 4.55
CA ASP A 23 9.11 4.71 4.68
C ASP A 23 8.79 3.61 5.72
N GLY A 24 7.52 3.20 5.81
CA GLY A 24 7.02 2.20 6.76
C GLY A 24 6.78 0.83 6.15
N ALA A 25 6.64 -0.21 6.98
CA ALA A 25 6.39 -1.58 6.53
C ALA A 25 5.13 -1.70 5.65
N VAL A 26 4.02 -1.08 6.08
CA VAL A 26 2.77 -1.09 5.31
C VAL A 26 2.92 -0.36 3.97
N PHE A 27 3.66 0.75 3.94
CA PHE A 27 3.99 1.44 2.69
C PHE A 27 4.73 0.51 1.71
N LYS A 28 5.70 -0.28 2.21
CA LYS A 28 6.42 -1.30 1.42
C LYS A 28 5.51 -2.42 0.91
N LEU A 29 4.44 -2.78 1.64
CA LEU A 29 3.46 -3.77 1.15
C LEU A 29 2.73 -3.29 -0.11
N HIS A 30 2.45 -1.99 -0.24
CA HIS A 30 1.84 -1.43 -1.45
C HIS A 30 2.78 -1.50 -2.65
N TYR A 31 3.89 -0.76 -2.63
CA TYR A 31 4.70 -0.59 -3.83
C TYR A 31 5.63 -1.76 -4.13
N ARG A 32 6.11 -2.50 -3.11
CA ARG A 32 7.07 -3.59 -3.30
C ARG A 32 6.35 -4.92 -3.44
N VAL A 33 5.53 -5.29 -2.46
CA VAL A 33 4.88 -6.61 -2.46
C VAL A 33 3.72 -6.65 -3.46
N THR A 34 2.76 -5.73 -3.34
CA THR A 34 1.54 -5.75 -4.17
C THR A 34 1.85 -5.48 -5.64
N SER A 35 2.70 -4.48 -5.95
CA SER A 35 3.14 -4.23 -7.33
C SER A 35 3.84 -5.47 -7.93
N THR A 36 4.76 -6.12 -7.19
CA THR A 36 5.43 -7.33 -7.70
C THR A 36 4.45 -8.49 -7.90
N ILE A 37 3.50 -8.71 -6.99
CA ILE A 37 2.44 -9.72 -7.16
C ILE A 37 1.67 -9.48 -8.46
N LEU A 38 1.20 -8.25 -8.69
CA LEU A 38 0.41 -7.90 -9.87
C LEU A 38 1.19 -8.04 -11.17
N ILE A 39 2.43 -7.57 -11.20
CA ILE A 39 3.32 -7.72 -12.36
C ILE A 39 3.66 -9.20 -12.62
N SER A 40 3.83 -10.00 -11.56
CA SER A 40 4.08 -11.44 -11.70
C SER A 40 2.85 -12.17 -12.27
N PHE A 41 1.64 -11.82 -11.84
CA PHE A 41 0.41 -12.36 -12.42
C PHE A 41 0.18 -11.89 -13.86
N CYS A 42 0.48 -10.63 -14.17
CA CYS A 42 0.47 -10.13 -15.55
C CYS A 42 1.40 -10.95 -16.45
N LEU A 43 2.61 -11.25 -15.98
CA LEU A 43 3.56 -12.09 -16.71
C LEU A 43 3.02 -13.50 -16.87
N LEU A 44 2.50 -14.10 -15.80
CA LEU A 44 1.94 -15.46 -15.83
C LEU A 44 0.82 -15.57 -16.88
N VAL A 45 -0.17 -14.67 -16.84
CA VAL A 45 -1.29 -14.70 -17.79
C VAL A 45 -0.81 -14.46 -19.22
N THR A 46 0.08 -13.48 -19.43
CA THR A 46 0.66 -13.21 -20.77
C THR A 46 1.43 -14.41 -21.30
N CYS A 47 2.31 -15.03 -20.50
CA CYS A 47 3.06 -16.22 -20.90
C CYS A 47 2.14 -17.38 -21.24
N THR A 48 1.08 -17.59 -20.46
CA THR A 48 0.12 -18.67 -20.73
C THR A 48 -0.68 -18.40 -22.00
N GLY A 49 -1.05 -17.14 -22.27
CA GLY A 49 -1.75 -16.74 -23.48
C GLY A 49 -0.90 -16.83 -24.74
N LEU A 50 0.42 -16.62 -24.64
CA LEU A 50 1.34 -16.69 -25.79
C LEU A 50 1.85 -18.10 -26.10
N LEU A 51 2.03 -18.94 -25.06
CA LEU A 51 2.59 -20.28 -25.20
C LEU A 51 1.52 -21.38 -25.34
N GLY A 52 0.29 -21.10 -24.92
CA GLY A 52 -0.84 -22.02 -24.98
C GLY A 52 -1.88 -21.62 -26.03
N LYS A 53 -2.82 -22.52 -26.30
CA LYS A 53 -4.05 -22.20 -27.02
C LYS A 53 -5.06 -21.65 -26.00
N PRO A 54 -5.46 -20.37 -26.07
CA PRO A 54 -6.24 -19.72 -25.01
C PRO A 54 -7.69 -20.21 -24.95
N ILE A 55 -8.20 -20.69 -26.09
CA ILE A 55 -9.55 -21.21 -26.27
C ILE A 55 -9.51 -22.47 -27.15
N HIS A 56 -10.40 -23.42 -26.84
CA HIS A 56 -10.62 -24.62 -27.62
C HIS A 56 -12.11 -24.84 -27.84
N CYS A 57 -12.57 -24.76 -29.09
CA CYS A 57 -13.97 -24.92 -29.46
C CYS A 57 -14.22 -26.28 -30.12
N ALA A 58 -15.24 -26.98 -29.64
CA ALA A 58 -15.69 -28.25 -30.20
C ALA A 58 -16.64 -27.97 -31.37
N HIS A 59 -16.28 -28.46 -32.56
CA HIS A 59 -17.05 -28.27 -33.80
C HIS A 59 -17.35 -29.57 -34.57
N GLY A 60 -17.05 -30.73 -33.98
CA GLY A 60 -17.30 -32.06 -34.57
C GLY A 60 -16.35 -32.39 -35.72
N ASP A 61 -16.63 -33.49 -36.45
CA ASP A 61 -15.78 -33.97 -37.56
C ASP A 61 -16.11 -33.27 -38.90
N SER A 62 -16.37 -31.96 -38.89
CA SER A 62 -16.67 -31.21 -40.11
C SER A 62 -15.39 -30.90 -40.89
N PRO A 63 -15.23 -31.37 -42.14
CA PRO A 63 -14.03 -31.07 -42.95
C PRO A 63 -13.93 -29.59 -43.37
N TYR A 64 -15.02 -28.82 -43.20
CA TYR A 64 -15.08 -27.40 -43.56
C TYR A 64 -14.68 -26.46 -42.42
N LEU A 65 -14.68 -26.95 -41.17
CA LEU A 65 -14.35 -26.16 -39.99
C LEU A 65 -12.93 -26.48 -39.55
N GLN A 66 -12.02 -25.53 -39.76
CA GLN A 66 -10.64 -25.66 -39.30
C GLN A 66 -10.50 -25.15 -37.87
N ASP A 67 -9.91 -25.96 -37.00
CA ASP A 67 -9.68 -25.65 -35.57
C ASP A 67 -9.11 -24.24 -35.37
N ASP A 68 -8.06 -23.90 -36.10
CA ASP A 68 -7.35 -22.64 -35.86
C ASP A 68 -8.18 -21.41 -36.28
N VAL A 69 -8.99 -21.53 -37.35
CA VAL A 69 -9.90 -20.46 -37.79
C VAL A 69 -11.02 -20.27 -36.77
N VAL A 70 -11.66 -21.37 -36.37
CA VAL A 70 -12.75 -21.37 -35.39
C VAL A 70 -12.28 -20.81 -34.05
N ASN A 71 -11.17 -21.33 -33.53
CA ASN A 71 -10.62 -20.89 -32.24
C ASN A 71 -10.22 -19.40 -32.29
N THR A 72 -9.60 -18.95 -33.39
CA THR A 72 -9.22 -17.54 -33.55
C THR A 72 -10.44 -16.63 -33.64
N PHE A 73 -11.46 -17.03 -34.41
CA PHE A 73 -12.71 -16.27 -34.51
C PHE A 73 -13.38 -16.13 -33.15
N CYS A 74 -13.59 -17.26 -32.45
CA CYS A 74 -14.24 -17.26 -31.13
C CYS A 74 -13.40 -16.56 -30.05
N TRP A 75 -12.07 -16.55 -30.20
CA TRP A 75 -11.21 -15.75 -29.33
C TRP A 75 -11.45 -14.25 -29.52
N ILE A 76 -11.57 -13.78 -30.78
CA ILE A 76 -11.69 -12.35 -31.13
C ILE A 76 -13.11 -11.83 -30.91
N HIS A 77 -14.13 -12.56 -31.37
CA HIS A 77 -15.53 -12.12 -31.40
C HIS A 77 -16.29 -12.30 -30.07
N SER A 78 -15.56 -12.59 -28.99
CA SER A 78 -16.09 -12.88 -27.65
C SER A 78 -16.91 -14.16 -27.59
N THR A 79 -17.01 -14.72 -26.39
CA THR A 79 -17.88 -15.87 -26.13
C THR A 79 -18.98 -15.47 -25.16
N PHE A 80 -20.03 -16.26 -25.00
CA PHE A 80 -21.15 -15.91 -24.14
C PHE A 80 -21.66 -17.08 -23.31
N THR A 81 -22.40 -16.76 -22.26
CA THR A 81 -23.17 -17.72 -21.44
C THR A 81 -24.60 -17.26 -21.32
N LEU A 82 -25.50 -18.20 -21.09
CA LEU A 82 -26.93 -17.97 -20.91
C LEU A 82 -27.30 -18.15 -19.44
N PRO A 83 -27.63 -17.07 -18.71
CA PRO A 83 -27.83 -17.13 -17.26
C PRO A 83 -28.92 -18.08 -16.80
N ARG A 84 -29.95 -18.27 -17.63
CA ARG A 84 -31.04 -19.23 -17.43
C ARG A 84 -30.54 -20.65 -17.14
N TYR A 85 -29.37 -21.03 -17.66
CA TYR A 85 -28.80 -22.37 -17.50
C TYR A 85 -27.77 -22.46 -16.36
N PHE A 86 -27.61 -21.44 -15.52
CA PHE A 86 -26.80 -21.55 -14.30
C PHE A 86 -27.54 -22.30 -13.17
N HIS A 87 -28.87 -22.19 -13.11
CA HIS A 87 -29.69 -22.78 -12.06
C HIS A 87 -30.69 -23.79 -12.65
N GLY A 88 -30.46 -25.08 -12.39
CA GLY A 88 -31.45 -26.11 -12.69
C GLY A 88 -31.25 -26.80 -14.03
N ASN A 89 -30.58 -27.95 -14.00
CA ASN A 89 -31.00 -29.23 -14.58
C ASN A 89 -29.76 -30.12 -14.79
N LYS A 90 -29.80 -31.35 -14.26
CA LYS A 90 -28.72 -32.35 -14.39
C LYS A 90 -28.51 -32.88 -15.82
N GLN A 91 -29.24 -32.35 -16.80
CA GLN A 91 -29.24 -32.81 -18.20
C GLN A 91 -28.39 -31.94 -19.14
N LEU A 92 -27.82 -30.83 -18.64
CA LEU A 92 -26.95 -29.96 -19.43
C LEU A 92 -25.48 -30.37 -19.26
N PRO A 93 -24.66 -30.33 -20.33
CA PRO A 93 -23.23 -30.67 -20.24
C PRO A 93 -22.44 -29.75 -19.30
N TYR A 94 -22.78 -28.46 -19.24
CA TYR A 94 -22.11 -27.46 -18.38
C TYR A 94 -23.07 -26.32 -17.99
N PRO A 95 -22.96 -25.75 -16.77
CA PRO A 95 -23.77 -24.58 -16.37
C PRO A 95 -23.55 -23.38 -17.29
N GLY A 96 -24.62 -22.69 -17.65
CA GLY A 96 -24.58 -21.52 -18.53
C GLY A 96 -24.45 -21.83 -20.03
N VAL A 97 -24.40 -23.11 -20.41
CA VAL A 97 -24.28 -23.56 -21.81
C VAL A 97 -25.48 -24.43 -22.18
N GLY A 98 -26.32 -23.94 -23.09
CA GLY A 98 -27.53 -24.63 -23.53
C GLY A 98 -28.09 -24.09 -24.85
N PRO A 99 -29.22 -24.63 -25.34
CA PRO A 99 -29.89 -24.13 -26.53
C PRO A 99 -30.42 -22.70 -26.26
N GLY A 100 -30.13 -21.76 -27.16
CA GLY A 100 -30.64 -20.40 -27.03
C GLY A 100 -32.11 -20.32 -27.45
N MET A 101 -32.93 -19.57 -26.72
CA MET A 101 -34.31 -19.24 -27.08
C MET A 101 -34.43 -17.75 -27.38
N GLU A 102 -35.43 -17.38 -28.20
CA GLU A 102 -35.73 -15.97 -28.44
C GLU A 102 -36.09 -15.27 -27.12
N GLY A 103 -35.41 -14.15 -26.84
CA GLY A 103 -35.59 -13.38 -25.60
C GLY A 103 -34.73 -13.84 -24.41
N ASP A 104 -33.86 -14.84 -24.57
CA ASP A 104 -32.90 -15.20 -23.51
C ASP A 104 -31.90 -14.04 -23.27
N GLU A 105 -31.60 -13.77 -22.00
CA GLU A 105 -30.50 -12.87 -21.64
C GLU A 105 -29.16 -13.52 -22.00
N VAL A 106 -28.26 -12.74 -22.62
CA VAL A 106 -26.93 -13.21 -23.04
C VAL A 106 -25.87 -12.40 -22.32
N VAL A 107 -24.94 -13.09 -21.64
CA VAL A 107 -23.79 -12.46 -20.99
C VAL A 107 -22.55 -12.74 -21.82
N TYR A 108 -21.98 -11.69 -22.39
CA TYR A 108 -20.75 -11.77 -23.19
C TYR A 108 -19.51 -11.65 -22.31
N HIS A 109 -18.54 -12.52 -22.58
CA HIS A 109 -17.26 -12.63 -21.91
C HIS A 109 -16.16 -12.22 -22.88
N ALA A 110 -15.63 -11.01 -22.70
CA ALA A 110 -14.50 -10.48 -23.47
C ALA A 110 -13.37 -9.95 -22.56
N TYR A 111 -13.61 -9.87 -21.25
CA TYR A 111 -12.69 -9.24 -20.29
C TYR A 111 -11.33 -9.96 -20.21
N TYR A 112 -11.28 -11.27 -20.50
CA TYR A 112 -10.06 -12.08 -20.38
C TYR A 112 -8.92 -11.59 -21.29
N GLN A 113 -9.23 -10.96 -22.42
CA GLN A 113 -8.24 -10.33 -23.30
C GLN A 113 -7.58 -9.11 -22.64
N TRP A 114 -8.30 -8.45 -21.75
CA TRP A 114 -7.89 -7.23 -21.06
C TRP A 114 -7.21 -7.46 -19.70
N VAL A 115 -7.32 -8.68 -19.17
CA VAL A 115 -6.74 -9.04 -17.85
C VAL A 115 -5.25 -8.71 -17.73
N PRO A 116 -4.37 -9.04 -18.70
CA PRO A 116 -2.94 -8.69 -18.59
C PRO A 116 -2.70 -7.18 -18.51
N PHE A 117 -3.38 -6.40 -19.35
CA PHE A 117 -3.26 -4.94 -19.34
C PHE A 117 -3.76 -4.34 -18.03
N MET A 118 -4.86 -4.88 -17.50
CA MET A 118 -5.38 -4.47 -16.20
C MET A 118 -4.35 -4.73 -15.10
N LEU A 119 -3.88 -5.98 -14.96
CA LEU A 119 -2.89 -6.34 -13.93
C LEU A 119 -1.61 -5.49 -14.02
N PHE A 120 -1.14 -5.19 -15.23
CA PHE A 120 0.00 -4.31 -15.45
C PHE A 120 -0.25 -2.88 -14.94
N LEU A 121 -1.36 -2.26 -15.36
CA LEU A 121 -1.73 -0.90 -14.94
C LEU A 121 -1.95 -0.80 -13.43
N GLN A 122 -2.60 -1.80 -12.83
CA GLN A 122 -2.75 -1.87 -11.38
C GLN A 122 -1.39 -1.94 -10.68
N GLY A 123 -0.48 -2.77 -11.19
CA GLY A 123 0.89 -2.89 -10.69
C GLY A 123 1.61 -1.54 -10.69
N LEU A 124 1.47 -0.77 -11.77
CA LEU A 124 2.02 0.59 -11.87
C LEU A 124 1.39 1.54 -10.85
N PHE A 125 0.07 1.55 -10.72
CA PHE A 125 -0.62 2.46 -9.79
C PHE A 125 -0.25 2.21 -8.32
N PHE A 126 0.00 0.96 -7.91
CA PHE A 126 0.55 0.68 -6.58
C PHE A 126 1.98 1.20 -6.37
N TYR A 127 2.75 1.42 -7.44
CA TYR A 127 4.10 1.97 -7.35
C TYR A 127 4.13 3.51 -7.32
N VAL A 128 3.12 4.18 -7.88
CA VAL A 128 3.05 5.65 -7.99
C VAL A 128 3.27 6.39 -6.67
N PRO A 129 2.61 6.04 -5.55
CA PRO A 129 2.80 6.77 -4.28
C PRO A 129 4.25 6.71 -3.76
N HIS A 130 4.94 5.57 -3.98
CA HIS A 130 6.35 5.43 -3.61
C HIS A 130 7.25 6.27 -4.51
N TRP A 131 7.03 6.23 -5.82
CA TRP A 131 7.78 7.06 -6.77
C TRP A 131 7.64 8.55 -6.43
N LEU A 132 6.43 9.00 -6.10
CA LEU A 132 6.15 10.36 -5.69
C LEU A 132 6.88 10.73 -4.40
N TRP A 133 6.79 9.86 -3.37
CA TRP A 133 7.50 10.07 -2.11
C TRP A 133 9.01 10.15 -2.32
N LYS A 134 9.59 9.20 -3.04
CA LYS A 134 11.03 9.17 -3.33
C LYS A 134 11.51 10.43 -4.04
N THR A 135 10.73 10.93 -5.00
CA THR A 135 11.02 12.18 -5.73
C THR A 135 10.97 13.39 -4.80
N TRP A 136 9.98 13.43 -3.90
CA TRP A 136 9.82 14.51 -2.92
C TRP A 136 10.82 14.48 -1.77
N GLU A 137 11.24 13.29 -1.36
CA GLU A 137 12.24 13.05 -0.33
C GLU A 137 13.62 13.56 -0.78
N GLY A 138 13.92 13.43 -2.07
CA GLY A 138 15.06 14.07 -2.72
C GLY A 138 16.43 13.55 -2.28
N GLY A 139 16.49 12.40 -1.62
CA GLY A 139 17.72 11.80 -1.12
C GLY A 139 18.19 12.36 0.23
N LYS A 140 17.40 13.19 0.92
CA LYS A 140 17.79 13.84 2.19
C LYS A 140 18.24 12.82 3.24
N MET A 141 17.44 11.78 3.47
CA MET A 141 17.72 10.73 4.44
C MET A 141 18.94 9.91 4.01
N ASN A 142 19.14 9.73 2.70
CA ASN A 142 20.33 9.06 2.20
C ASN A 142 21.60 9.87 2.51
N SER A 143 21.59 11.18 2.31
CA SER A 143 22.71 12.06 2.67
C SER A 143 23.00 12.07 4.17
N ILE A 144 21.96 12.09 5.01
CA ILE A 144 22.10 12.03 6.48
C ILE A 144 22.65 10.67 6.90
N ALA A 145 22.05 9.58 6.42
CA ALA A 145 22.42 8.23 6.84
C ALA A 145 23.80 7.81 6.32
N ALA A 146 24.17 8.16 5.08
CA ALA A 146 25.49 7.83 4.52
C ALA A 146 26.64 8.37 5.38
N GLY A 147 26.42 9.50 6.06
CA GLY A 147 27.41 10.06 6.97
C GLY A 147 27.52 9.34 8.32
N LEU A 148 26.45 8.72 8.81
CA LEU A 148 26.38 8.17 10.17
C LEU A 148 26.33 6.64 10.23
N SER A 149 26.15 5.96 9.10
CA SER A 149 25.93 4.50 9.03
C SER A 149 27.19 3.69 8.72
N ALA A 150 28.37 4.33 8.68
CA ALA A 150 29.63 3.63 8.42
C ALA A 150 29.98 2.70 9.61
N PRO A 151 30.16 1.38 9.37
CA PRO A 151 30.36 0.40 10.44
C PRO A 151 31.68 0.60 11.20
N ILE A 152 32.66 1.24 10.57
CA ILE A 152 33.95 1.61 11.18
C ILE A 152 34.11 3.12 11.00
N MET A 153 33.97 3.85 12.09
CA MET A 153 34.15 5.31 12.13
C MET A 153 34.84 5.67 13.45
N SER A 154 35.85 6.56 13.39
CA SER A 154 36.52 7.05 14.58
C SER A 154 35.53 7.80 15.49
N PRO A 155 35.72 7.77 16.83
CA PRO A 155 34.84 8.49 17.74
C PRO A 155 34.87 10.01 17.50
N GLU A 156 36.01 10.56 17.07
CA GLU A 156 36.18 11.97 16.71
C GLU A 156 35.37 12.34 15.46
N ASP A 157 35.43 11.52 14.40
CA ASP A 157 34.65 11.73 13.18
C ASP A 157 33.15 11.63 13.47
N ARG A 158 32.76 10.66 14.30
CA ARG A 158 31.36 10.48 14.71
C ARG A 158 30.85 11.73 15.42
N LYS A 159 31.60 12.24 16.40
CA LYS A 159 31.24 13.45 17.16
C LYS A 159 31.13 14.67 16.24
N THR A 160 32.04 14.81 15.27
CA THR A 160 32.03 15.90 14.29
C THR A 160 30.77 15.84 13.42
N ARG A 161 30.42 14.65 12.89
CA ARG A 161 29.22 14.47 12.06
C ARG A 161 27.91 14.68 12.84
N ILE A 162 27.85 14.20 14.08
CA ILE A 162 26.70 14.49 14.97
C ILE A 162 26.58 16.00 15.20
N THR A 163 27.70 16.71 15.39
CA THR A 163 27.71 18.16 15.59
C THR A 163 27.20 18.89 14.34
N HIS A 164 27.63 18.49 13.13
CA HIS A 164 27.11 19.04 11.89
C HIS A 164 25.60 18.77 11.71
N LEU A 165 25.16 17.55 12.01
CA LEU A 165 23.74 17.18 11.94
C LEU A 165 22.90 17.96 12.97
N LYS A 166 23.42 18.14 14.19
CA LYS A 166 22.81 18.98 15.23
C LYS A 166 22.61 20.41 14.71
N SER A 167 23.66 21.03 14.20
CA SER A 167 23.61 22.40 13.66
C SER A 167 22.60 22.51 12.52
N TYR A 168 22.59 21.55 11.59
CA TYR A 168 21.59 21.48 10.52
C TYR A 168 20.14 21.45 11.08
N ILE A 169 19.86 20.53 12.01
CA ILE A 169 18.51 20.37 12.58
C ILE A 169 18.08 21.64 13.34
N CYS A 170 18.98 22.25 14.11
CA CYS A 170 18.67 23.49 14.83
C CYS A 170 18.42 24.67 13.88
N MET A 171 19.20 24.82 12.81
CA MET A 171 19.01 25.87 11.81
C MET A 171 17.73 25.69 10.99
N SER A 172 17.29 24.45 10.79
CA SER A 172 16.12 24.10 9.99
C SER A 172 14.89 23.73 10.82
N LEU A 173 14.92 23.99 12.13
CA LEU A 173 13.82 23.69 13.04
C LEU A 173 12.52 24.35 12.55
N HIS A 174 11.39 23.66 12.72
CA HIS A 174 10.05 24.12 12.30
C HIS A 174 9.83 24.22 10.78
N SER A 175 10.85 23.98 9.94
CA SER A 175 10.71 24.01 8.47
C SER A 175 10.28 22.65 7.87
N HIS A 176 10.27 21.58 8.67
CA HIS A 176 10.07 20.21 8.19
C HIS A 176 8.61 19.77 8.05
N ASN A 177 7.64 20.63 8.35
CA ASN A 177 6.22 20.26 8.24
C ASN A 177 5.83 19.91 6.80
N MET A 178 6.33 20.64 5.82
CA MET A 178 6.09 20.34 4.40
C MET A 178 6.65 18.96 4.00
N TYR A 179 7.80 18.57 4.56
CA TYR A 179 8.39 17.25 4.33
C TYR A 179 7.51 16.14 4.90
N ALA A 180 7.00 16.30 6.12
CA ALA A 180 6.06 15.35 6.71
C ALA A 180 4.73 15.31 5.93
N SER A 181 4.13 16.46 5.60
CA SER A 181 2.87 16.53 4.84
C SER A 181 2.94 15.79 3.51
N LYS A 182 4.05 15.93 2.77
CA LYS A 182 4.29 15.19 1.53
C LYS A 182 4.26 13.67 1.74
N PHE A 183 4.87 13.18 2.83
CA PHE A 183 4.81 11.75 3.18
C PHE A 183 3.37 11.29 3.47
N PHE A 184 2.63 12.06 4.26
CA PHE A 184 1.23 11.75 4.60
C PHE A 184 0.33 11.72 3.38
N ILE A 185 0.52 12.65 2.44
CA ILE A 185 -0.20 12.65 1.17
C ILE A 185 0.04 11.32 0.44
N CYS A 186 1.27 10.81 0.41
CA CYS A 186 1.55 9.49 -0.18
C CYS A 186 0.93 8.33 0.62
N GLU A 187 0.86 8.39 1.96
CA GLU A 187 0.12 7.41 2.76
C GLU A 187 -1.39 7.40 2.42
N ILE A 188 -2.00 8.59 2.28
CA ILE A 188 -3.40 8.74 1.87
C ILE A 188 -3.59 8.22 0.45
N LEU A 189 -2.68 8.53 -0.48
CA LEU A 189 -2.73 8.03 -1.86
C LEU A 189 -2.65 6.50 -1.92
N ASN A 190 -1.84 5.84 -1.07
CA ASN A 190 -1.84 4.38 -0.98
C ASN A 190 -3.20 3.82 -0.54
N PHE A 191 -3.84 4.47 0.44
CA PHE A 191 -5.17 4.08 0.91
C PHE A 191 -6.26 4.27 -0.15
N ILE A 192 -6.28 5.44 -0.80
CA ILE A 192 -7.20 5.72 -1.91
C ILE A 192 -6.93 4.76 -3.07
N ASN A 193 -5.67 4.46 -3.36
CA ASN A 193 -5.31 3.54 -4.44
C ASN A 193 -5.88 2.15 -4.17
N VAL A 194 -5.66 1.53 -3.00
CA VAL A 194 -6.19 0.17 -2.76
C VAL A 194 -7.71 0.11 -2.85
N LEU A 195 -8.43 1.11 -2.32
CA LEU A 195 -9.89 1.19 -2.45
C LEU A 195 -10.32 1.39 -3.92
N GLY A 196 -9.63 2.27 -4.63
CA GLY A 196 -9.84 2.51 -6.05
C GLY A 196 -9.61 1.25 -6.88
N GLN A 197 -8.56 0.47 -6.59
CA GLN A 197 -8.29 -0.79 -7.28
C GLN A 197 -9.38 -1.83 -7.05
N MET A 198 -9.89 -1.95 -5.81
CA MET A 198 -11.03 -2.83 -5.53
C MET A 198 -12.28 -2.40 -6.31
N TYR A 199 -12.56 -1.09 -6.35
CA TYR A 199 -13.68 -0.55 -7.13
C TYR A 199 -13.51 -0.78 -8.65
N PHE A 200 -12.31 -0.55 -9.19
CA PHE A 200 -12.02 -0.80 -10.61
C PHE A 200 -12.17 -2.27 -10.97
N LEU A 201 -11.69 -3.19 -10.14
CA LEU A 201 -11.89 -4.62 -10.36
C LEU A 201 -13.37 -5.02 -10.26
N ASN A 202 -14.11 -4.41 -9.34
CA ASN A 202 -15.55 -4.62 -9.25
C ASN A 202 -16.26 -4.23 -10.54
N LYS A 203 -15.96 -3.04 -11.07
CA LYS A 203 -16.53 -2.59 -12.34
C LYS A 203 -16.07 -3.45 -13.52
N PHE A 204 -14.80 -3.86 -13.54
CA PHE A 204 -14.22 -4.71 -14.59
C PHE A 204 -14.87 -6.10 -14.66
N LEU A 205 -15.24 -6.67 -13.52
CA LEU A 205 -15.87 -7.99 -13.40
C LEU A 205 -17.40 -7.92 -13.25
N GLY A 206 -18.04 -6.85 -13.72
CA GLY A 206 -19.51 -6.77 -13.76
C GLY A 206 -20.21 -6.61 -12.40
N GLY A 207 -19.51 -6.12 -11.38
CA GLY A 207 -20.08 -5.81 -10.06
C GLY A 207 -19.94 -6.90 -9.00
N LEU A 208 -19.28 -8.01 -9.33
CA LEU A 208 -19.22 -9.21 -8.49
C LEU A 208 -17.94 -9.30 -7.63
N PHE A 209 -16.93 -8.46 -7.89
CA PHE A 209 -15.63 -8.59 -7.21
C PHE A 209 -15.72 -8.31 -5.71
N LEU A 210 -16.50 -7.33 -5.26
CA LEU A 210 -16.51 -6.95 -3.84
C LEU A 210 -17.02 -8.07 -2.93
N THR A 211 -18.01 -8.84 -3.37
CA THR A 211 -18.56 -9.98 -2.62
C THR A 211 -17.82 -11.29 -2.89
N TYR A 212 -17.03 -11.34 -3.96
CA TYR A 212 -16.43 -12.56 -4.51
C TYR A 212 -15.78 -13.48 -3.48
N GLY A 213 -14.88 -12.98 -2.63
CA GLY A 213 -14.20 -13.84 -1.66
C GLY A 213 -15.11 -14.37 -0.55
N MET A 214 -16.12 -13.61 -0.14
CA MET A 214 -17.13 -14.08 0.81
C MET A 214 -18.01 -15.16 0.16
N ASP A 215 -18.38 -14.97 -1.11
CA ASP A 215 -19.16 -15.95 -1.87
C ASP A 215 -18.40 -17.27 -2.03
N VAL A 216 -17.08 -17.21 -2.22
CA VAL A 216 -16.19 -18.39 -2.29
C VAL A 216 -16.08 -19.13 -0.96
N ILE A 217 -16.01 -18.41 0.17
CA ILE A 217 -16.03 -19.05 1.51
C ILE A 217 -17.37 -19.74 1.73
N ASN A 218 -18.48 -19.03 1.52
CA ASN A 218 -19.82 -19.56 1.69
C ASN A 218 -20.07 -20.78 0.79
N PHE A 219 -19.53 -20.78 -0.43
CA PHE A 219 -19.60 -21.92 -1.34
C PHE A 219 -18.87 -23.17 -0.81
N THR A 220 -17.70 -22.97 -0.17
CA THR A 220 -16.89 -24.07 0.38
C THR A 220 -17.64 -24.82 1.49
N GLU A 221 -18.49 -24.13 2.23
CA GLU A 221 -19.27 -24.68 3.34
C GLU A 221 -20.61 -25.31 2.92
N GLN A 222 -21.09 -25.10 1.68
CA GLN A 222 -22.39 -25.59 1.21
C GLN A 222 -22.38 -27.03 0.66
N ASN A 223 -23.47 -27.76 0.89
CA ASN A 223 -23.70 -29.13 0.40
C ASN A 223 -23.72 -29.22 -1.14
N GLN A 224 -23.18 -30.31 -1.68
CA GLN A 224 -22.86 -30.51 -3.10
C GLN A 224 -24.05 -30.46 -4.09
N SER A 225 -25.28 -30.56 -3.59
CA SER A 225 -26.50 -30.67 -4.41
C SER A 225 -27.17 -29.33 -4.81
N GLN A 226 -26.77 -28.20 -4.23
CA GLN A 226 -27.34 -26.86 -4.53
C GLN A 226 -26.29 -25.86 -5.08
N ARG A 227 -25.12 -26.36 -5.47
CA ARG A 227 -23.95 -25.54 -5.80
C ARG A 227 -24.06 -24.86 -7.16
N SER A 228 -24.21 -23.54 -7.17
CA SER A 228 -23.77 -22.68 -8.28
C SER A 228 -22.43 -22.04 -7.88
N ASP A 229 -21.36 -22.44 -8.56
CA ASP A 229 -20.00 -21.95 -8.28
C ASP A 229 -19.89 -20.48 -8.69
N PRO A 230 -19.71 -19.53 -7.75
CA PRO A 230 -19.58 -18.10 -8.08
C PRO A 230 -18.38 -17.84 -8.99
N MET A 231 -17.37 -18.72 -8.97
CA MET A 231 -16.23 -18.64 -9.89
C MET A 231 -16.64 -18.89 -11.35
N ILE A 232 -17.63 -19.77 -11.61
CA ILE A 232 -18.11 -20.07 -12.96
C ILE A 232 -18.95 -18.92 -13.53
N VAL A 233 -19.64 -18.17 -12.67
CA VAL A 233 -20.45 -17.01 -13.09
C VAL A 233 -19.55 -15.85 -13.53
N VAL A 234 -18.48 -15.57 -12.78
CA VAL A 234 -17.53 -14.49 -13.09
C VAL A 234 -16.50 -14.91 -14.14
N PHE A 235 -15.99 -16.14 -14.04
CA PHE A 235 -14.95 -16.70 -14.89
C PHE A 235 -15.38 -18.06 -15.47
N PRO A 236 -16.31 -18.09 -16.44
CA PRO A 236 -16.77 -19.33 -17.01
C PRO A 236 -15.62 -20.06 -17.71
N ARG A 237 -15.45 -21.33 -17.35
CA ARG A 237 -14.47 -22.24 -17.97
C ARG A 237 -14.96 -22.79 -19.31
N VAL A 238 -16.28 -22.82 -19.51
CA VAL A 238 -16.94 -23.25 -20.74
C VAL A 238 -17.97 -22.21 -21.15
N THR A 239 -17.95 -21.81 -22.41
CA THR A 239 -18.82 -20.78 -22.99
C THR A 239 -19.34 -21.22 -24.37
N LYS A 240 -20.32 -20.48 -24.90
CA LYS A 240 -20.80 -20.60 -26.28
C LYS A 240 -20.14 -19.59 -27.21
N CYS A 241 -19.95 -19.96 -28.46
CA CYS A 241 -19.56 -19.09 -29.56
C CYS A 241 -20.44 -19.39 -30.77
N SER A 242 -21.00 -18.37 -31.40
CA SER A 242 -21.77 -18.53 -32.63
C SER A 242 -20.86 -18.16 -33.81
N PHE A 243 -20.43 -19.17 -34.55
CA PHE A 243 -19.55 -19.03 -35.71
C PHE A 243 -20.39 -18.98 -36.98
N GLU A 244 -20.37 -17.86 -37.69
CA GLU A 244 -21.17 -17.66 -38.90
C GLU A 244 -20.28 -17.78 -40.14
N MET A 245 -20.70 -18.61 -41.10
CA MET A 245 -20.01 -18.76 -42.38
C MET A 245 -20.99 -18.83 -43.54
N PHE A 246 -20.51 -18.61 -44.76
CA PHE A 246 -21.32 -18.77 -45.96
C PHE A 246 -21.31 -20.23 -46.41
N GLY A 247 -22.51 -20.81 -46.57
CA GLY A 247 -22.68 -22.14 -47.13
C GLY A 247 -22.49 -22.17 -48.66
N PRO A 248 -22.51 -23.36 -49.28
CA PRO A 248 -22.33 -23.51 -50.73
C PRO A 248 -23.34 -22.71 -51.58
N SER A 249 -24.53 -22.46 -51.04
CA SER A 249 -25.60 -21.68 -51.68
C SER A 249 -25.47 -20.17 -51.46
N GLY A 250 -24.44 -19.70 -50.74
CA GLY A 250 -24.25 -18.29 -50.38
C GLY A 250 -25.14 -17.79 -49.23
N SER A 251 -25.96 -18.65 -48.63
CA SER A 251 -26.70 -18.35 -47.40
C SER A 251 -25.79 -18.41 -46.17
N ILE A 252 -26.08 -17.58 -45.16
CA ILE A 252 -25.37 -17.62 -43.88
C ILE A 252 -25.80 -18.89 -43.12
N VAL A 253 -24.82 -19.64 -42.64
CA VAL A 253 -24.99 -20.82 -41.79
C VAL A 253 -24.29 -20.53 -40.47
N THR A 254 -25.06 -20.57 -39.38
CA THR A 254 -24.56 -20.35 -38.01
C THR A 254 -24.26 -21.69 -37.35
N HIS A 255 -23.06 -21.81 -36.82
CA HIS A 255 -22.60 -22.95 -36.03
C HIS A 255 -22.47 -22.53 -34.55
N ASP A 256 -23.28 -23.12 -33.69
CA ASP A 256 -23.19 -22.93 -32.24
C ASP A 256 -22.15 -23.89 -31.66
N LEU A 257 -21.04 -23.34 -31.19
CA LEU A 257 -19.89 -24.07 -30.71
C LEU A 257 -19.79 -23.96 -29.19
N MET A 258 -19.37 -25.05 -28.56
CA MET A 258 -18.98 -25.07 -27.14
C MET A 258 -17.48 -24.86 -27.06
N CYS A 259 -17.04 -23.86 -26.30
CA CYS A 259 -15.64 -23.49 -26.17
C CYS A 259 -15.16 -23.58 -24.72
N ILE A 260 -13.96 -24.14 -24.52
CA ILE A 260 -13.27 -24.20 -23.23
C ILE A 260 -12.25 -23.06 -23.18
N LEU A 261 -12.36 -22.20 -22.16
CA LEU A 261 -11.45 -21.10 -21.90
C LEU A 261 -10.42 -21.50 -20.85
N ALA A 262 -9.28 -22.03 -21.30
CA ALA A 262 -8.20 -22.47 -20.41
C ALA A 262 -7.63 -21.32 -19.55
N LEU A 263 -7.57 -20.10 -20.10
CA LEU A 263 -7.09 -18.91 -19.39
C LEU A 263 -7.94 -18.56 -18.17
N ASN A 264 -9.25 -18.85 -18.20
CA ASN A 264 -10.13 -18.53 -17.09
C ASN A 264 -9.86 -19.39 -15.85
N VAL A 265 -9.30 -20.60 -16.00
CA VAL A 265 -8.85 -21.44 -14.87
C VAL A 265 -7.74 -20.76 -14.07
N ILE A 266 -6.88 -20.00 -14.74
CA ILE A 266 -5.81 -19.24 -14.07
C ILE A 266 -6.39 -17.95 -13.47
N ASN A 267 -7.22 -17.24 -14.25
CA ASN A 267 -7.84 -15.99 -13.81
C ASN A 267 -8.68 -16.19 -12.55
N GLU A 268 -9.49 -17.25 -12.45
CA GLU A 268 -10.30 -17.51 -11.25
C GLU A 268 -9.43 -17.58 -9.99
N LYS A 269 -8.24 -18.20 -10.06
CA LYS A 269 -7.35 -18.33 -8.89
C LYS A 269 -6.63 -17.03 -8.57
N ILE A 270 -6.19 -16.30 -9.59
CA ILE A 270 -5.56 -14.98 -9.43
C ILE A 270 -6.53 -14.04 -8.71
N TYR A 271 -7.76 -13.92 -9.20
CA TYR A 271 -8.71 -12.95 -8.65
C TYR A 271 -9.25 -13.34 -7.27
N VAL A 272 -9.35 -14.63 -6.94
CA VAL A 272 -9.61 -15.07 -5.55
C VAL A 272 -8.48 -14.62 -4.63
N PHE A 273 -7.23 -14.90 -5.01
CA PHE A 273 -6.07 -14.48 -4.22
C PHE A 273 -6.01 -12.95 -4.05
N LEU A 274 -6.20 -12.19 -5.13
CA LEU A 274 -6.17 -10.73 -5.12
C LEU A 274 -7.25 -10.14 -4.21
N TRP A 275 -8.44 -10.74 -4.16
CA TRP A 275 -9.50 -10.30 -3.26
C TRP A 275 -9.05 -10.36 -1.80
N PHE A 276 -8.56 -11.52 -1.34
CA PHE A 276 -8.08 -11.67 0.04
C PHE A 276 -6.89 -10.75 0.32
N TRP A 277 -5.96 -10.65 -0.64
CA TRP A 277 -4.80 -9.78 -0.51
C TRP A 277 -5.20 -8.30 -0.36
N PHE A 278 -6.14 -7.80 -1.17
CA PHE A 278 -6.60 -6.41 -1.08
C PHE A 278 -7.39 -6.13 0.19
N VAL A 279 -8.17 -7.08 0.70
CA VAL A 279 -8.85 -6.95 2.01
C VAL A 279 -7.81 -6.85 3.14
N ILE A 280 -6.79 -7.73 3.14
CA ILE A 280 -5.70 -7.69 4.12
C ILE A 280 -4.94 -6.37 4.03
N LEU A 281 -4.55 -5.96 2.82
CA LEU A 281 -3.80 -4.73 2.59
C LEU A 281 -4.60 -3.49 3.02
N THR A 282 -5.89 -3.43 2.72
CA THR A 282 -6.79 -2.36 3.17
C THR A 282 -6.85 -2.32 4.69
N THR A 283 -7.04 -3.47 5.35
CA THR A 283 -7.10 -3.57 6.82
C THR A 283 -5.81 -3.07 7.47
N LEU A 284 -4.65 -3.54 6.99
CA LEU A 284 -3.34 -3.10 7.49
C LEU A 284 -3.09 -1.61 7.24
N THR A 285 -3.59 -1.08 6.11
CA THR A 285 -3.48 0.35 5.78
C THR A 285 -4.36 1.19 6.70
N CYS A 286 -5.59 0.76 7.00
CA CYS A 286 -6.45 1.40 7.99
C CYS A 286 -5.78 1.44 9.37
N ILE A 287 -5.22 0.31 9.84
CA ILE A 287 -4.52 0.25 11.12
C ILE A 287 -3.31 1.20 11.13
N ALA A 288 -2.52 1.22 10.05
CA ALA A 288 -1.37 2.12 9.94
C ALA A 288 -1.79 3.59 9.94
N PHE A 289 -2.89 3.93 9.28
CA PHE A 289 -3.43 5.29 9.25
C PHE A 289 -3.94 5.73 10.62
N LEU A 290 -4.69 4.86 11.32
CA LEU A 290 -5.13 5.11 12.69
C LEU A 290 -3.95 5.29 13.64
N TYR A 291 -2.96 4.40 13.57
CA TYR A 291 -1.72 4.53 14.35
C TYR A 291 -1.03 5.87 14.08
N ARG A 292 -1.00 6.31 12.81
CA ARG A 292 -0.38 7.57 12.43
C ARG A 292 -1.15 8.78 12.99
N ILE A 293 -2.48 8.77 12.95
CA ILE A 293 -3.31 9.81 13.58
C ILE A 293 -3.04 9.86 15.09
N LEU A 294 -2.96 8.72 15.77
CA LEU A 294 -2.63 8.67 17.20
C LEU A 294 -1.26 9.28 17.50
N VAL A 295 -0.23 8.98 16.69
CA VAL A 295 1.11 9.57 16.81
C VAL A 295 1.09 11.08 16.58
N PHE A 296 0.24 11.58 15.68
CA PHE A 296 0.06 13.01 15.43
C PHE A 296 -0.60 13.73 16.62
N CYS A 297 -1.70 13.18 17.14
CA CYS A 297 -2.48 13.80 18.21
C CYS A 297 -1.84 13.67 19.60
N VAL A 298 -1.06 12.62 19.86
CA VAL A 298 -0.58 12.28 21.22
C VAL A 298 0.94 12.47 21.36
N PRO A 299 1.41 13.56 22.01
CA PRO A 299 2.84 13.80 22.27
C PRO A 299 3.54 12.68 23.07
N ILE A 300 2.82 11.98 23.94
CA ILE A 300 3.36 10.91 24.79
C ILE A 300 3.80 9.70 23.93
N ILE A 301 3.07 9.41 22.85
CA ILE A 301 3.44 8.34 21.92
C ILE A 301 4.75 8.72 21.20
N ARG A 302 4.87 9.99 20.78
CA ARG A 302 6.08 10.51 20.12
C ARG A 302 7.31 10.38 21.03
N SER A 303 7.19 10.77 22.30
CA SER A 303 8.29 10.64 23.26
C SER A 303 8.67 9.17 23.50
N GLY A 304 7.69 8.28 23.69
CA GLY A 304 7.96 6.84 23.87
C GLY A 304 8.65 6.19 22.67
N LEU A 305 8.29 6.58 21.44
CA LEU A 305 8.92 6.06 20.22
C LEU A 305 10.38 6.50 20.07
N LEU A 306 10.68 7.78 20.30
CA LEU A 306 12.06 8.28 20.28
C LEU A 306 12.88 7.69 21.44
N GLN A 307 12.28 7.52 22.62
CA GLN A 307 12.94 6.91 23.77
C GLN A 307 13.40 5.48 23.45
N LYS A 308 12.50 4.67 22.88
CA LYS A 308 12.80 3.27 22.52
C LYS A 308 13.90 3.20 21.46
N ARG A 309 13.85 4.06 20.44
CA ARG A 309 14.83 4.08 19.35
C ARG A 309 16.20 4.60 19.78
N GLY A 310 16.23 5.65 20.60
CA GLY A 310 17.46 6.21 21.16
C GLY A 310 17.98 5.51 22.40
N GLN A 311 17.36 4.39 22.83
CA GLN A 311 17.75 3.63 24.02
C GLN A 311 17.96 4.52 25.27
N LEU A 312 17.15 5.57 25.41
CA LEU A 312 17.27 6.56 26.49
C LEU A 312 16.76 5.97 27.81
N ARG A 313 17.63 5.96 28.83
CA ARG A 313 17.30 5.47 30.17
C ARG A 313 16.27 6.36 30.88
N HIS A 314 16.38 7.68 30.71
CA HIS A 314 15.51 8.66 31.35
C HIS A 314 14.77 9.51 30.32
N LYS A 315 13.52 9.90 30.65
CA LYS A 315 12.66 10.71 29.77
C LYS A 315 13.00 12.21 29.79
N VAL A 316 13.80 12.67 30.75
CA VAL A 316 14.12 14.09 30.99
C VAL A 316 14.57 14.81 29.71
N THR A 317 15.47 14.20 28.93
CA THR A 317 15.95 14.73 27.64
C THR A 317 14.81 14.95 26.65
N LEU A 318 13.88 14.01 26.56
CA LEU A 318 12.74 14.07 25.63
C LEU A 318 11.62 14.97 26.14
N GLU A 319 11.40 15.05 27.44
CA GLU A 319 10.44 15.97 28.06
C GLU A 319 10.83 17.44 27.83
N ALA A 320 12.13 17.74 27.78
CA ALA A 320 12.62 19.05 27.39
C ALA A 320 12.51 19.29 25.86
N LEU A 321 12.69 18.25 25.04
CA LEU A 321 12.78 18.38 23.59
C LEU A 321 11.41 18.40 22.89
N ILE A 322 10.54 17.41 23.17
CA ILE A 322 9.28 17.17 22.44
C ILE A 322 8.33 18.38 22.41
N PRO A 323 8.12 19.14 23.51
CA PRO A 323 7.21 20.30 23.48
C PRO A 323 7.65 21.41 22.51
N ARG A 324 8.93 21.43 22.13
CA ARG A 324 9.52 22.45 21.25
C ARG A 324 9.60 22.01 19.79
N LEU A 325 9.41 20.73 19.52
CA LEU A 325 9.41 20.18 18.17
C LEU A 325 8.01 20.26 17.57
N GLN A 326 7.93 20.80 16.35
CA GLN A 326 6.74 20.61 15.53
C GLN A 326 6.67 19.17 15.03
N PHE A 327 5.52 18.79 14.48
CA PHE A 327 5.33 17.42 14.00
C PHE A 327 6.33 17.04 12.91
N GLY A 328 6.65 17.96 11.99
CA GLY A 328 7.63 17.74 10.94
C GLY A 328 9.03 17.41 11.46
N ASP A 329 9.47 18.12 12.50
CA ASP A 329 10.79 17.90 13.11
C ASP A 329 10.84 16.54 13.82
N TYR A 330 9.79 16.20 14.56
CA TYR A 330 9.63 14.87 15.14
C TYR A 330 9.68 13.78 14.06
N PHE A 331 8.96 13.96 12.96
CA PHE A 331 8.91 12.98 11.88
C PHE A 331 10.27 12.77 11.23
N LEU A 332 11.03 13.84 10.99
CA LEU A 332 12.40 13.76 10.50
C LEU A 332 13.29 12.99 11.47
N LEU A 333 13.27 13.33 12.77
CA LEU A 333 14.05 12.64 13.80
C LEU A 333 13.68 11.16 13.90
N TYR A 334 12.38 10.84 13.80
CA TYR A 334 11.91 9.46 13.77
C TYR A 334 12.47 8.70 12.55
N LEU A 335 12.55 9.35 11.38
CA LEU A 335 13.12 8.74 10.18
C LEU A 335 14.64 8.57 10.27
N ILE A 336 15.36 9.53 10.86
CA ILE A 336 16.79 9.39 11.17
C ILE A 336 17.01 8.21 12.11
N SER A 337 16.17 8.04 13.13
CA SER A 337 16.27 6.95 14.11
C SER A 337 16.12 5.55 13.52
N LYS A 338 15.54 5.42 12.32
CA LYS A 338 15.43 4.15 11.60
C LYS A 338 16.69 3.79 10.82
N ASN A 339 17.50 4.80 10.49
CA ASN A 339 18.65 4.68 9.61
C ASN A 339 19.99 4.81 10.34
N VAL A 340 19.97 5.23 11.59
CA VAL A 340 21.17 5.44 12.41
C VAL A 340 21.17 4.48 13.58
N GLU A 341 22.35 4.03 14.00
CA GLU A 341 22.53 3.19 15.18
C GLU A 341 21.98 3.87 16.45
N GLY A 342 21.35 3.09 17.34
CA GLY A 342 20.69 3.60 18.54
C GLY A 342 21.56 4.47 19.45
N LEU A 343 22.83 4.10 19.66
CA LEU A 343 23.78 4.88 20.47
C LEU A 343 24.15 6.21 19.82
N THR A 344 24.35 6.22 18.51
CA THR A 344 24.62 7.45 17.75
C THR A 344 23.41 8.38 17.77
N PHE A 345 22.20 7.81 17.64
CA PHE A 345 20.96 8.56 17.76
C PHE A 345 20.72 9.10 19.18
N HIS A 346 21.12 8.35 20.22
CA HIS A 346 21.11 8.80 21.61
C HIS A 346 21.92 10.09 21.80
N SER A 347 23.20 10.08 21.39
CA SER A 347 24.08 11.24 21.51
C SER A 347 23.56 12.45 20.73
N LEU A 348 22.91 12.24 19.58
CA LEU A 348 22.25 13.31 18.83
C LEU A 348 21.08 13.92 19.62
N LEU A 349 20.21 13.10 20.24
CA LEU A 349 19.08 13.60 21.03
C LEU A 349 19.54 14.39 22.25
N GLU A 350 20.58 13.93 22.95
CA GLU A 350 21.17 14.66 24.09
C GLU A 350 21.76 16.01 23.65
N ALA A 351 22.53 16.01 22.56
CA ALA A 351 23.13 17.23 22.01
C ALA A 351 22.06 18.26 21.57
N LEU A 352 20.96 17.80 20.96
CA LEU A 352 19.84 18.65 20.57
C LEU A 352 19.11 19.23 21.79
N ALA A 353 18.85 18.39 22.81
CA ALA A 353 18.18 18.84 24.03
C ALA A 353 19.02 19.87 24.80
N HIS A 354 20.35 19.72 24.82
CA HIS A 354 21.26 20.70 25.42
C HIS A 354 21.20 22.05 24.69
N GLU A 355 21.38 22.05 23.36
CA GLU A 355 21.39 23.27 22.54
C GLU A 355 20.10 24.08 22.66
N ILE A 356 18.95 23.39 22.59
CA ILE A 356 17.63 24.00 22.65
C ILE A 356 17.32 24.52 24.08
N ASN A 357 17.97 23.97 25.10
CA ASN A 357 17.89 24.51 26.47
C ASN A 357 18.84 25.70 26.67
N GLU A 358 20.03 25.71 26.09
CA GLU A 358 21.00 26.80 26.24
C GLU A 358 20.61 28.07 25.51
N SER A 359 20.04 27.95 24.31
CA SER A 359 19.44 29.06 23.55
C SER A 359 18.28 29.77 24.27
N ARG A 360 17.91 29.30 25.48
CA ARG A 360 16.90 29.89 26.36
C ARG A 360 17.49 30.62 27.57
N LYS A 361 18.78 30.49 27.89
CA LYS A 361 19.34 31.30 29.00
C LYS A 361 19.15 32.78 28.62
N PRO A 362 18.51 33.61 29.47
CA PRO A 362 18.48 35.04 29.29
C PRO A 362 19.88 35.54 28.95
N ASP A 363 20.01 36.35 27.89
CA ASP A 363 21.27 37.02 27.62
C ASP A 363 21.59 37.92 28.84
N PRO A 364 22.71 37.70 29.56
CA PRO A 364 23.09 38.56 30.66
C PRO A 364 23.38 40.01 30.21
N SER A 365 23.44 40.27 28.91
CA SER A 365 23.60 41.61 28.32
C SER A 365 22.30 42.28 27.86
N ASP A 366 21.14 41.62 27.95
CA ASP A 366 19.82 42.20 27.65
C ASP A 366 19.16 42.76 28.94
N PRO A 367 19.04 44.10 29.09
CA PRO A 367 18.50 44.74 30.29
C PRO A 367 17.03 44.41 30.59
N GLU A 368 16.26 43.90 29.63
CA GLU A 368 14.83 43.65 29.80
C GLU A 368 14.49 42.29 30.44
N THR A 369 15.48 41.41 30.67
CA THR A 369 15.21 40.03 31.12
C THR A 369 15.23 39.81 32.64
N TYR A 370 15.24 40.86 33.45
CA TYR A 370 15.02 40.71 34.89
C TYR A 370 13.54 40.42 35.17
N PRO A 371 13.18 39.33 35.86
CA PRO A 371 11.82 39.15 36.32
C PRO A 371 11.48 40.32 37.24
N LEU A 372 10.37 41.00 36.94
CA LEU A 372 9.78 42.05 37.77
C LEU A 372 9.97 41.69 39.25
N ARG A 373 10.75 42.54 39.92
CA ARG A 373 10.91 42.62 41.38
C ARG A 373 9.59 42.21 42.03
N LYS A 374 9.57 41.06 42.71
CA LYS A 374 8.49 40.77 43.67
C LYS A 374 8.45 41.98 44.61
N LEU A 375 7.38 42.76 44.51
CA LEU A 375 7.05 43.78 45.48
C LEU A 375 7.11 43.12 46.85
N ASP A 376 7.98 43.68 47.67
CA ASP A 376 8.20 43.32 49.05
C ASP A 376 6.85 43.40 49.81
N SER A 377 6.19 42.26 50.02
CA SER A 377 4.98 42.17 50.83
C SER A 377 5.29 42.06 52.33
N SER A 378 6.48 42.47 52.76
CA SER A 378 6.87 42.52 54.18
C SER A 378 6.99 43.93 54.75
N ARG A 379 6.22 44.90 54.23
CA ARG A 379 5.86 46.09 55.04
C ARG A 379 4.86 45.67 56.11
N LYS A 380 5.38 45.28 57.28
CA LYS A 380 4.60 45.26 58.52
C LYS A 380 4.00 46.65 58.76
N SER A 381 2.70 46.67 58.99
CA SER A 381 1.94 47.82 59.49
C SER A 381 2.56 48.38 60.78
N PRO A 382 2.65 49.71 60.99
CA PRO A 382 3.13 50.32 62.24
C PRO A 382 2.26 50.06 63.49
N LYS A 383 1.23 49.20 63.43
CA LYS A 383 0.32 48.93 64.56
C LYS A 383 0.66 47.69 65.41
N GLU A 384 1.68 46.91 65.07
CA GLU A 384 2.05 45.70 65.85
C GLU A 384 3.35 45.84 66.67
N LYS A 385 3.99 47.01 66.69
CA LYS A 385 5.19 47.25 67.51
C LYS A 385 4.91 47.66 68.96
N PHE A 386 3.65 47.85 69.36
CA PHE A 386 3.30 48.27 70.73
C PHE A 386 2.86 47.14 71.67
N THR A 387 2.78 45.89 71.20
CA THR A 387 2.32 44.75 72.03
C THR A 387 3.45 43.82 72.48
N MET A 388 4.70 44.06 72.06
CA MET A 388 5.87 43.22 72.42
C MET A 388 6.85 43.91 73.39
N LEU A 389 6.36 44.86 74.19
CA LEU A 389 7.12 45.51 75.28
C LEU A 389 6.40 45.45 76.64
N SER A 390 5.30 44.68 76.76
CA SER A 390 4.52 44.52 78.00
C SER A 390 4.66 43.14 78.67
N GLU A 391 5.48 42.21 78.14
CA GLU A 391 5.69 40.87 78.73
C GLU A 391 7.11 40.64 79.25
N ARG A 392 7.86 41.71 79.52
CA ARG A 392 9.11 41.65 80.30
C ARG A 392 9.22 42.84 81.24
N ILE A 393 8.36 42.91 82.25
CA ILE A 393 8.64 43.41 83.61
C ILE A 393 7.85 42.52 84.57
#